data_AF-A0A2B6K6X0-F1
#
_entry.id   AF-A0A2B6K6X0-F1
#
_cell.length_a   1.000
_cell.length_b   1.000
_cell.length_c   1.000
_cell.angle_alpha   90.00
_cell.angle_beta   90.00
_cell.angle_gamma   90.00
#
_symmetry.space_group_name_H-M   'P 1'
#
loop_
_entity.id
_entity.type
_entity.pdbx_description
1 polymer ?
#
loop_
_entity_poly.entity_id
_entity_poly.type
_entity_poly.pdbx_seq_one_letter_code
_entity_poly.pdbx_strand_id
1 'polypeptide(L)'
;MDWHSITLTAAGVIGGGTAIVHGILMKRLIIKPIEAVFVANGQISAPIQKLVRLLLHFTTLNWLISGLTLIAAAIWFKQDARLVTGLLAGISFLYGAIISFWVIRRPHPSWILLSVALLLIVLGLTPVA
;
A
#
# COMPACT_ATOMS: atom_id res chain seq x y z
N MET A 1 -17.87 12.38 13.21
CA MET A 1 -16.50 12.48 12.67
C MET A 1 -16.39 13.79 11.92
N ASP A 2 -15.31 14.54 12.16
CA ASP A 2 -15.01 15.75 11.38
C ASP A 2 -14.46 15.39 9.97
N TRP A 3 -14.32 16.41 9.11
CA TRP A 3 -13.84 16.24 7.74
C TRP A 3 -12.42 15.65 7.65
N HIS A 4 -11.55 15.95 8.62
CA HIS A 4 -10.20 15.41 8.67
C HIS A 4 -10.20 13.91 8.97
N SER A 5 -11.03 13.47 9.91
CA SER A 5 -11.19 12.03 10.17
C SER A 5 -11.84 11.31 8.99
N ILE A 6 -12.83 11.90 8.32
CA ILE A 6 -13.47 11.29 7.13
C ILE A 6 -12.45 11.09 6.00
N THR A 7 -11.64 12.11 5.71
CA THR A 7 -10.62 12.06 4.65
C THR A 7 -9.52 11.04 4.96
N LEU A 8 -9.06 10.96 6.21
CA LEU A 8 -8.09 9.94 6.64
C LEU A 8 -8.66 8.52 6.57
N THR A 9 -9.92 8.32 7.00
CA THR A 9 -10.59 7.02 6.86
C THR A 9 -10.73 6.63 5.39
N ALA A 10 -11.13 7.56 4.53
CA ALA A 10 -11.24 7.30 3.08
C ALA A 10 -9.88 6.95 2.45
N ALA A 11 -8.81 7.68 2.81
CA ALA A 11 -7.45 7.34 2.40
C ALA A 11 -7.05 5.92 2.82
N GLY A 12 -7.36 5.56 4.07
CA GLY A 12 -7.08 4.24 4.61
C GLY A 12 -7.84 3.12 3.88
N VAL A 13 -9.12 3.34 3.56
CA VAL A 13 -9.94 2.41 2.78
C VAL A 13 -9.41 2.25 1.36
N ILE A 14 -9.04 3.34 0.68
CA ILE A 14 -8.50 3.27 -0.69
C ILE A 14 -7.15 2.54 -0.69
N GLY A 15 -6.23 2.91 0.21
CA GLY A 15 -4.91 2.28 0.29
C GLY A 15 -4.98 0.81 0.69
N GLY A 16 -5.77 0.50 1.73
CA GLY A 16 -5.98 -0.88 2.21
C GLY A 16 -6.71 -1.75 1.18
N GLY A 17 -7.77 -1.23 0.55
CA GLY A 17 -8.50 -1.92 -0.52
C GLY A 17 -7.62 -2.18 -1.74
N THR A 18 -6.82 -1.19 -2.15
CA THR A 18 -5.81 -1.35 -3.21
C THR A 18 -4.82 -2.45 -2.85
N ALA A 19 -4.36 -2.52 -1.60
CA ALA A 19 -3.47 -3.57 -1.13
C ALA A 19 -4.10 -4.97 -1.22
N ILE A 20 -5.37 -5.13 -0.85
CA ILE A 20 -6.08 -6.42 -0.95
C ILE A 20 -6.15 -6.88 -2.42
N VAL A 21 -6.64 -6.01 -3.30
CA VAL A 21 -6.78 -6.33 -4.73
C VAL A 21 -5.41 -6.61 -5.36
N HIS A 22 -4.43 -5.75 -5.10
CA HIS A 22 -3.06 -5.92 -5.57
C HIS A 22 -2.46 -7.23 -5.06
N GLY A 23 -2.63 -7.58 -3.78
CA GLY A 23 -2.13 -8.84 -3.21
C GLY A 23 -2.74 -10.08 -3.86
N ILE A 24 -4.04 -10.05 -4.16
CA ILE A 24 -4.74 -11.14 -4.88
C ILE A 24 -4.16 -11.29 -6.29
N LEU A 25 -4.03 -10.18 -7.02
CA LEU A 25 -3.47 -10.17 -8.38
C LEU A 25 -2.00 -10.61 -8.37
N MET A 26 -1.21 -10.11 -7.43
CA MET A 26 0.21 -10.42 -7.28
C MET A 26 0.44 -11.90 -7.01
N LYS A 27 -0.38 -12.49 -6.13
CA LYS A 27 -0.35 -13.93 -5.86
C LYS A 27 -0.68 -14.75 -7.11
N ARG A 28 -1.72 -14.35 -7.85
CA ARG A 28 -2.23 -15.10 -9.01
C ARG A 28 -1.34 -14.98 -10.24
N LEU A 29 -0.90 -13.76 -10.57
CA LEU A 29 -0.28 -13.44 -11.85
C LEU A 29 1.25 -13.44 -11.82
N ILE A 30 1.87 -13.34 -10.64
CA ILE A 30 3.32 -13.25 -10.54
C ILE A 30 3.89 -14.34 -9.64
N ILE A 31 3.43 -14.43 -8.38
CA ILE A 31 4.03 -15.36 -7.40
C ILE A 31 3.81 -16.83 -7.82
N LYS A 32 2.57 -17.23 -8.15
CA LYS A 32 2.29 -18.60 -8.61
C LYS A 32 3.13 -19.00 -9.84
N PRO A 33 3.22 -18.17 -10.91
CA PRO A 33 4.10 -18.46 -12.05
C PRO A 33 5.58 -18.57 -11.66
N ILE A 34 6.10 -17.67 -10.82
CA ILE A 34 7.49 -17.71 -10.37
C ILE A 34 7.76 -19.00 -9.57
N GLU A 35 6.84 -19.39 -8.68
CA GLU A 35 6.94 -20.64 -7.92
C GLU A 35 7.00 -21.86 -8.84
N ALA A 36 6.17 -21.90 -9.89
CA ALA A 36 6.21 -22.98 -10.88
C ALA A 36 7.57 -23.05 -11.61
N VAL A 37 8.14 -21.90 -11.97
CA VAL A 37 9.47 -21.82 -12.59
C VAL A 37 10.57 -22.28 -11.63
N PHE A 38 10.48 -21.91 -10.35
CA PHE A 38 11.46 -22.32 -9.33
C PHE A 38 11.45 -23.84 -9.12
N VAL A 39 10.26 -24.44 -9.08
CA VAL A 39 10.11 -25.90 -9.00
C VAL A 39 10.69 -26.58 -10.24
N ALA A 40 10.44 -26.04 -11.44
CA ALA A 40 10.97 -26.60 -12.68
C ALA A 40 12.50 -26.49 -12.81
N ASN A 41 13.11 -25.42 -12.30
CA ASN A 41 14.55 -25.17 -12.42
C ASN A 41 15.38 -26.04 -11.46
N GLY A 42 14.83 -26.45 -10.31
CA GLY A 42 15.46 -27.37 -9.33
C GLY A 42 16.75 -26.87 -8.65
N GLN A 43 17.43 -25.87 -9.22
CA GLN A 43 18.70 -25.30 -8.76
C GLN A 43 18.53 -24.16 -7.76
N ILE A 44 17.31 -23.63 -7.61
CA ILE A 44 17.04 -22.50 -6.70
C ILE A 44 16.75 -23.05 -5.31
N SER A 45 17.62 -22.73 -4.35
CA SER A 45 17.50 -23.20 -2.97
C SER A 45 16.23 -22.70 -2.28
N ALA A 46 15.65 -23.52 -1.41
CA ALA A 46 14.42 -23.19 -0.67
C ALA A 46 14.49 -21.85 0.11
N PRO A 47 15.62 -21.45 0.74
CA PRO A 47 15.72 -20.14 1.40
C PRO A 47 15.56 -18.96 0.43
N ILE A 48 16.13 -19.04 -0.78
CA ILE A 48 15.99 -18.00 -1.80
C ILE A 48 14.54 -17.90 -2.27
N GLN A 49 13.89 -19.04 -2.50
CA GLN A 49 12.47 -19.05 -2.88
C GLN A 49 11.58 -18.39 -1.82
N LYS A 50 11.86 -18.63 -0.53
CA LYS A 50 11.14 -18.00 0.58
C LYS A 50 11.39 -16.49 0.63
N LEU A 51 12.64 -16.06 0.47
CA LEU A 51 13.00 -14.64 0.49
C LEU A 51 12.32 -13.87 -0.66
N VAL A 52 12.38 -14.37 -1.89
CA VAL A 52 11.71 -13.76 -3.04
C VAL A 52 10.22 -13.60 -2.78
N ARG A 53 9.57 -14.64 -2.26
CA ARG A 53 8.13 -14.61 -1.95
C ARG A 53 7.78 -13.54 -0.91
N LEU A 54 8.59 -13.41 0.14
CA LEU A 54 8.41 -12.38 1.16
C LEU A 54 8.60 -10.97 0.57
N LEU A 55 9.62 -10.77 -0.25
CA LEU A 55 9.89 -9.48 -0.90
C LEU A 55 8.75 -9.07 -1.84
N LEU A 56 8.17 -10.02 -2.60
CA LEU A 56 7.04 -9.74 -3.49
C LEU A 56 5.75 -9.35 -2.74
N HIS A 57 5.59 -9.80 -1.49
CA HIS A 57 4.46 -9.40 -0.64
C HIS A 57 4.73 -8.18 0.24
N PHE A 58 5.99 -7.79 0.42
CA PHE A 58 6.38 -6.74 1.36
C PHE A 58 5.65 -5.41 1.08
N THR A 59 5.66 -4.96 -0.17
CA THR A 59 4.98 -3.71 -0.56
C THR A 59 3.46 -3.80 -0.36
N THR A 60 2.86 -4.96 -0.65
CA THR A 60 1.43 -5.19 -0.42
C THR A 60 1.09 -5.08 1.07
N LEU A 61 1.88 -5.74 1.92
CA LEU A 61 1.68 -5.71 3.37
C LEU A 61 1.88 -4.30 3.93
N ASN A 62 2.89 -3.59 3.43
CA ASN A 62 3.15 -2.20 3.82
C ASN A 62 1.95 -1.29 3.51
N TRP A 63 1.35 -1.40 2.32
CA TRP A 63 0.14 -0.63 1.98
C TRP A 63 -1.07 -1.02 2.83
N LEU A 64 -1.25 -2.32 3.12
CA LEU A 64 -2.35 -2.79 3.95
C LEU A 64 -2.24 -2.24 5.37
N ILE A 65 -1.06 -2.36 5.99
CA ILE A 65 -0.78 -1.82 7.32
C ILE A 65 -0.99 -0.31 7.32
N SER A 66 -0.45 0.41 6.33
CA SER A 66 -0.64 1.86 6.17
C SER A 66 -2.13 2.24 6.11
N GLY A 67 -2.94 1.47 5.37
CA GLY A 67 -4.37 1.71 5.26
C GLY A 67 -5.11 1.48 6.58
N LEU A 68 -4.82 0.38 7.28
CA LEU A 68 -5.43 0.06 8.57
C LEU A 68 -5.03 1.07 9.65
N THR A 69 -3.76 1.50 9.68
CA THR A 69 -3.29 2.49 10.65
C THR A 69 -3.87 3.88 10.39
N LEU A 70 -4.15 4.25 9.13
CA LEU A 70 -4.89 5.50 8.84
C LEU A 70 -6.32 5.47 9.36
N ILE A 71 -7.02 4.35 9.20
CA ILE A 71 -8.37 4.17 9.77
C ILE A 71 -8.30 4.24 11.30
N ALA A 72 -7.33 3.56 11.91
CA ALA A 72 -7.11 3.60 13.34
C ALA A 72 -6.77 5.02 13.83
N ALA A 73 -5.95 5.76 13.08
CA ALA A 73 -5.55 7.11 13.41
C ALA A 73 -6.71 8.10 13.36
N ALA A 74 -7.66 7.91 12.44
CA ALA A 74 -8.84 8.74 12.32
C ALA A 74 -9.82 8.60 13.49
N ILE A 75 -9.79 7.45 14.19
CA ILE A 75 -10.75 7.08 15.24
C ILE A 75 -10.15 7.23 16.64
N TRP A 76 -8.89 6.81 16.84
CA TRP A 76 -8.32 6.64 18.18
C TRP A 76 -7.10 7.53 18.46
N PHE A 77 -6.37 7.98 17.45
CA PHE A 77 -5.06 8.61 17.70
C PHE A 77 -5.21 10.10 18.02
N LYS A 78 -4.37 10.58 18.93
CA LYS A 78 -4.17 12.02 19.18
C LYS A 78 -3.41 12.67 18.03
N GLN A 79 -3.42 14.01 17.98
CA GLN A 79 -2.88 14.81 16.88
C GLN A 79 -1.47 14.41 16.44
N ASP A 80 -0.51 14.29 17.36
CA ASP A 80 0.88 13.97 17.01
C ASP A 80 1.03 12.57 16.40
N ALA A 81 0.39 11.57 17.02
CA ALA A 81 0.39 10.20 16.52
C ALA A 81 -0.33 10.09 15.16
N ARG A 82 -1.39 10.89 14.96
CA ARG A 82 -2.10 11.00 13.68
C ARG A 82 -1.22 11.59 12.59
N LEU A 83 -0.44 12.63 12.89
CA LEU A 83 0.53 13.23 11.97
C LEU A 83 1.62 12.23 11.57
N VAL A 84 2.25 11.56 12.54
CA VAL A 84 3.30 10.57 12.26
C VAL A 84 2.74 9.42 11.43
N THR A 85 1.57 8.90 11.79
CA THR A 85 0.92 7.81 11.05
C THR A 85 0.61 8.21 9.61
N GLY A 86 0.05 9.41 9.42
CA GLY A 86 -0.24 9.94 8.10
C GLY A 86 1.01 10.18 7.25
N LEU A 87 2.11 10.67 7.83
CA LEU A 87 3.39 10.82 7.13
C LEU A 87 3.96 9.47 6.68
N LEU A 88 3.99 8.47 7.57
CA LEU A 88 4.48 7.13 7.24
C LEU A 88 3.63 6.46 6.15
N ALA A 89 2.31 6.52 6.29
CA ALA A 89 1.39 6.01 5.28
C ALA A 89 1.49 6.78 3.95
N GLY A 90 1.69 8.11 4.02
CA GLY A 90 1.90 8.98 2.87
C GLY A 90 3.16 8.60 2.10
N ILE A 91 4.30 8.41 2.77
CA ILE A 91 5.55 7.96 2.14
C ILE A 91 5.35 6.57 1.48
N SER A 92 4.68 5.66 2.18
CA SER A 92 4.34 4.32 1.69
C SER A 92 3.53 4.35 0.39
N PHE A 93 2.47 5.16 0.34
CA PHE A 93 1.63 5.31 -0.85
C PHE A 93 2.31 6.10 -1.96
N LEU A 94 3.09 7.13 -1.64
CA LEU A 94 3.88 7.90 -2.61
C LEU A 94 4.89 7.00 -3.32
N TYR A 95 5.65 6.21 -2.56
CA TYR A 95 6.58 5.22 -3.11
C TYR A 95 5.87 4.25 -4.04
N GLY A 96 4.71 3.71 -3.61
CA GLY A 96 3.90 2.81 -4.41
C GLY A 96 3.36 3.43 -5.70
N ALA A 97 2.92 4.69 -5.64
CA ALA A 97 2.44 5.44 -6.78
C ALA A 97 3.56 5.70 -7.80
N ILE A 98 4.73 6.18 -7.34
CA ILE A 98 5.89 6.46 -8.20
C ILE A 98 6.35 5.19 -8.91
N ILE A 99 6.53 4.08 -8.19
CA ILE A 99 7.00 2.83 -8.80
C ILE A 99 5.97 2.26 -9.76
N SER A 100 4.70 2.24 -9.38
CA SER A 100 3.62 1.77 -10.25
C SER A 100 3.56 2.58 -11.55
N PHE A 101 3.72 3.90 -11.46
CA PHE A 101 3.78 4.78 -12.63
C PHE A 101 5.04 4.52 -13.47
N TRP A 102 6.21 4.39 -12.83
CA TRP A 102 7.48 4.20 -13.51
C TRP A 102 7.59 2.85 -14.24
N VAL A 103 7.04 1.78 -13.68
CA VAL A 103 7.04 0.43 -14.28
C VAL A 103 6.03 0.33 -15.42
N ILE A 104 4.81 0.84 -15.23
CA ILE A 104 3.70 0.62 -16.19
C ILE A 104 3.69 1.69 -17.30
N ARG A 105 4.17 2.91 -17.01
CA ARG A 105 4.26 4.06 -17.93
C ARG A 105 2.94 4.42 -18.63
N ARG A 106 1.80 3.96 -18.12
CA ARG A 106 0.45 4.18 -18.64
C ARG A 106 -0.54 4.39 -17.49
N PRO A 107 -1.73 4.97 -17.72
CA PRO A 107 -2.79 5.03 -16.73
C PRO A 107 -3.10 3.65 -16.18
N HIS A 108 -2.92 3.48 -14.88
CA HIS A 108 -3.11 2.20 -14.21
C HIS A 108 -3.72 2.44 -12.82
N PRO A 109 -4.73 1.64 -12.42
CA PRO A 109 -5.45 1.86 -11.15
C PRO A 109 -4.52 1.96 -9.94
N SER A 110 -3.45 1.18 -9.89
CA SER A 110 -2.49 1.19 -8.77
C SER A 110 -1.94 2.58 -8.45
N TRP A 111 -1.33 3.28 -9.44
CA TRP A 111 -0.73 4.58 -9.14
C TRP A 111 -1.80 5.66 -8.93
N ILE A 112 -2.92 5.60 -9.65
CA ILE A 112 -4.01 6.57 -9.52
C ILE A 112 -4.61 6.51 -8.11
N LEU A 113 -4.99 5.31 -7.64
CA LEU A 113 -5.61 5.13 -6.33
C LEU A 113 -4.66 5.49 -5.19
N LEU A 114 -3.38 5.14 -5.30
CA LEU A 114 -2.38 5.50 -4.29
C LEU A 114 -2.10 7.01 -4.26
N SER A 115 -2.11 7.69 -5.42
CA SER A 115 -2.03 9.15 -5.48
C SER A 115 -3.27 9.82 -4.87
N VAL A 116 -4.47 9.31 -5.13
CA VAL A 116 -5.70 9.81 -4.50
C VAL A 116 -5.67 9.62 -2.98
N ALA A 117 -5.23 8.45 -2.50
CA ALA A 117 -5.06 8.21 -1.07
C ALA A 117 -4.05 9.18 -0.45
N LEU A 118 -2.93 9.46 -1.13
CA LEU A 118 -1.94 10.43 -0.68
C LEU A 118 -2.53 11.84 -0.56
N LEU A 119 -3.29 12.30 -1.55
CA LEU A 119 -3.95 13.62 -1.50
C LEU A 119 -4.93 13.71 -0.34
N LEU A 120 -5.71 12.66 -0.10
CA LEU A 120 -6.64 12.58 1.03
C LEU A 120 -5.92 12.61 2.39
N ILE A 121 -4.74 11.99 2.50
CA ILE A 121 -3.90 12.11 3.71
C ILE A 121 -3.52 13.57 3.93
N VAL A 122 -3.03 14.27 2.91
CA VAL A 122 -2.65 15.69 3.03
C VAL A 122 -3.83 16.51 3.54
N LEU A 123 -5.00 16.39 2.89
CA LEU A 123 -6.23 17.09 3.29
C LEU A 123 -6.68 16.73 4.72
N GLY A 124 -6.53 15.46 5.11
CA GLY A 124 -6.88 14.98 6.44
C GLY A 124 -5.92 15.40 7.55
N LEU A 125 -4.71 15.84 7.20
CA LEU A 125 -3.73 16.33 8.17
C LEU A 125 -3.64 17.86 8.23
N THR A 126 -3.97 18.57 7.14
CA THR A 126 -3.94 20.03 7.10
C THR A 126 -5.21 20.61 7.72
N PRO A 127 -5.14 21.39 8.80
CA PRO A 127 -6.30 22.13 9.28
C PRO A 127 -6.76 23.13 8.21
N VAL A 128 -8.06 23.19 7.95
CA VAL A 128 -8.64 24.28 7.14
C VAL A 128 -8.68 25.51 8.07
N ALA A 129 -7.96 26.55 7.68
CA ALA A 129 -7.90 27.82 8.40
C ALA A 129 -9.25 28.55 8.40
#